data_AF-A0A932G7W4-F1
#
_entry.id   AF-A0A932G7W4-F1
#
_cell.length_a   1.000
_cell.length_b   1.000
_cell.length_c   1.000
_cell.angle_alpha   90.00
_cell.angle_beta   90.00
_cell.angle_gamma   90.00
#
_symmetry.space_group_name_H-M   'P 1'
#
loop_
_entity.id
_entity.type
_entity.pdbx_description
1 polymer ?
#
loop_
_entity_poly.entity_id
_entity_poly.type
_entity_poly.pdbx_seq_one_letter_code
_entity_poly.pdbx_strand_id
1 'polypeptide(L)'
;MLWLSLLCFLIGPAVVAGLCWLTRRFRYEITAEALEVRLFGHCVRRLALIDIRAISKRRVSWCEQWWNTNRPQGRILVLHRHTGFFKHFVVTPRKRYVFKTHLERAIRQLHAAQYQASEEFDESDAAEQTAGEREDAVRAGELPSATMAPRENELPRAEAGA
;
A
#
# COMPACT_ATOMS: atom_id res chain seq x y z
N MET A 1 -21.75 -39.04 -38.63
CA MET A 1 -22.59 -37.97 -38.04
C MET A 1 -22.67 -38.07 -36.50
N LEU A 2 -23.00 -39.24 -35.91
CA LEU A 2 -23.06 -39.43 -34.44
C LEU A 2 -21.72 -39.23 -33.69
N TRP A 3 -20.59 -39.58 -34.30
CA TRP A 3 -19.25 -39.43 -33.69
C TRP A 3 -18.84 -37.97 -33.48
N LEU A 4 -19.23 -37.05 -34.36
CA LEU A 4 -18.97 -35.61 -34.18
C LEU A 4 -19.78 -35.02 -33.01
N SER A 5 -21.02 -35.49 -32.84
CA SER A 5 -21.88 -35.07 -31.72
C SER A 5 -21.35 -35.59 -30.38
N LEU A 6 -20.87 -36.84 -30.33
CA LEU A 6 -20.20 -37.41 -29.14
C LEU A 6 -18.90 -36.68 -28.79
N LEU A 7 -18.11 -36.30 -29.80
CA LEU A 7 -16.86 -35.54 -29.58
C LEU A 7 -17.15 -34.16 -28.97
N CYS A 8 -18.11 -33.41 -29.52
CA CYS A 8 -18.53 -32.12 -28.97
C CYS A 8 -19.11 -32.24 -27.55
N PHE A 9 -19.83 -33.34 -27.26
CA PHE A 9 -20.42 -33.60 -25.95
C PHE A 9 -19.38 -33.93 -24.88
N LEU A 10 -18.19 -34.42 -25.25
CA LEU A 10 -17.07 -34.63 -24.33
C LEU A 10 -16.16 -33.42 -24.20
N ILE A 11 -15.95 -32.67 -25.29
CA ILE A 11 -15.11 -31.47 -25.29
C ILE A 11 -15.73 -30.37 -24.43
N GLY A 12 -17.04 -30.12 -24.52
CA GLY A 12 -17.71 -29.09 -23.72
C GLY A 12 -17.47 -29.24 -22.21
N PRO A 13 -17.81 -30.40 -21.61
CA PRO A 13 -17.55 -30.69 -20.21
C PRO A 13 -16.07 -30.65 -19.84
N ALA A 14 -15.18 -31.13 -20.71
CA ALA A 14 -13.74 -31.08 -20.48
C ALA A 14 -13.22 -29.63 -20.42
N VAL A 15 -13.69 -28.76 -21.31
CA VAL A 15 -13.37 -27.33 -21.29
C VAL A 15 -13.91 -26.66 -20.02
N VAL A 16 -15.16 -26.95 -19.65
CA VAL A 16 -15.77 -26.42 -18.42
C VAL A 16 -15.01 -26.90 -17.17
N ALA A 17 -14.63 -28.18 -17.13
CA ALA A 17 -13.83 -28.74 -16.04
C ALA A 17 -12.43 -28.12 -15.98
N GLY A 18 -11.78 -27.92 -17.13
CA GLY A 18 -10.52 -27.21 -17.25
C GLY A 18 -10.60 -25.77 -16.74
N LEU A 19 -11.63 -25.02 -17.13
CA LEU A 19 -11.89 -23.66 -16.63
C LEU A 19 -12.16 -23.66 -15.11
N CYS A 20 -12.94 -24.63 -14.62
CA CYS A 20 -13.18 -24.79 -13.18
C CYS A 20 -11.90 -25.14 -12.41
N TRP A 21 -11.00 -25.92 -13.01
CA TRP A 21 -9.72 -26.26 -12.43
C TRP A 21 -8.76 -25.06 -12.42
N LEU A 22 -8.72 -24.31 -13.52
CA LEU A 22 -7.91 -23.10 -13.68
C LEU A 22 -8.32 -22.02 -12.67
N THR A 23 -9.63 -21.75 -12.56
CA THR A 23 -10.16 -20.76 -11.62
C THR A 23 -9.86 -21.10 -10.16
N ARG A 24 -9.84 -22.39 -9.78
CA ARG A 24 -9.42 -22.82 -8.44
C ARG A 24 -7.94 -22.60 -8.13
N ARG A 25 -7.13 -22.30 -9.13
CA ARG A 25 -5.68 -22.12 -8.98
C ARG A 25 -5.26 -20.67 -8.79
N PHE A 26 -6.20 -19.72 -8.89
CA PHE A 26 -5.94 -18.34 -8.52
C PHE A 26 -5.51 -18.24 -7.04
N ARG A 27 -4.43 -17.50 -6.80
CA ARG A 27 -3.94 -17.13 -5.47
C ARG A 27 -4.03 -15.62 -5.36
N TYR A 28 -4.43 -15.14 -4.20
CA TYR A 28 -4.46 -13.72 -3.88
C TYR A 28 -3.34 -13.47 -2.89
N GLU A 29 -2.39 -12.61 -3.25
CA GLU A 29 -1.27 -12.23 -2.40
C GLU A 29 -1.33 -10.74 -2.14
N ILE A 30 -1.23 -10.37 -0.87
CA ILE A 30 -1.23 -8.98 -0.42
C ILE A 30 0.23 -8.62 -0.19
N THR A 31 0.78 -7.79 -1.07
CA THR A 31 2.12 -7.20 -0.95
C THR A 31 2.02 -5.87 -0.20
N ALA A 32 3.15 -5.26 0.15
CA ALA A 32 3.19 -3.95 0.83
C ALA A 32 2.54 -2.82 0.02
N GLU A 33 2.61 -2.88 -1.32
CA GLU A 33 2.16 -1.80 -2.21
C GLU A 33 0.91 -2.15 -3.03
N ALA A 34 0.70 -3.44 -3.29
CA ALA A 34 -0.32 -3.90 -4.21
C ALA A 34 -0.96 -5.22 -3.76
N LEU A 35 -2.23 -5.37 -4.09
CA LEU A 35 -2.92 -6.65 -4.11
C LEU A 35 -2.67 -7.32 -5.46
N GLU A 36 -2.08 -8.50 -5.45
CA GLU A 36 -1.75 -9.26 -6.65
C GLU A 36 -2.64 -10.49 -6.79
N VAL A 37 -3.20 -10.66 -7.99
CA VAL A 37 -3.90 -11.88 -8.41
C VAL A 37 -2.90 -12.72 -9.19
N ARG A 38 -2.46 -13.82 -8.57
CA ARG A 38 -1.49 -14.76 -9.14
C ARG A 38 -2.19 -16.01 -9.69
N LEU A 39 -1.78 -16.44 -10.87
CA LEU A 39 -2.18 -17.70 -11.47
C LEU A 39 -0.92 -18.49 -11.82
N PHE A 40 -0.78 -19.71 -11.28
CA PHE A 40 0.43 -20.53 -11.44
C PHE A 40 1.76 -19.82 -11.10
N GLY A 41 1.73 -18.84 -10.19
CA GLY A 41 2.91 -18.05 -9.83
C GLY A 41 3.16 -16.84 -10.73
N HIS A 42 2.40 -16.69 -11.83
CA HIS A 42 2.44 -15.51 -12.67
C HIS A 42 1.44 -14.45 -12.17
N CYS A 43 1.86 -13.19 -12.10
CA CYS A 43 0.99 -12.08 -11.69
C CYS A 43 0.10 -11.68 -12.87
N VAL A 44 -1.17 -12.07 -12.82
CA VAL A 44 -2.14 -11.76 -13.89
C VAL A 44 -2.63 -10.32 -13.76
N ARG A 45 -2.85 -9.86 -12.53
CA ARG A 45 -3.38 -8.53 -12.24
C ARG A 45 -2.76 -7.98 -10.97
N ARG A 46 -2.31 -6.72 -11.02
CA ARG A 46 -1.84 -5.95 -9.87
C ARG A 46 -2.83 -4.82 -9.60
N LEU A 47 -3.24 -4.67 -8.35
CA LEU A 47 -4.13 -3.61 -7.90
C LEU A 47 -3.42 -2.83 -6.79
N ALA A 48 -3.06 -1.57 -7.06
CA ALA A 48 -2.38 -0.73 -6.08
C ALA A 48 -3.25 -0.53 -4.83
N LEU A 49 -2.66 -0.67 -3.63
CA LEU A 49 -3.39 -0.52 -2.38
C LEU A 49 -3.88 0.90 -2.15
N ILE A 50 -3.11 1.90 -2.60
CA ILE A 50 -3.47 3.32 -2.54
C ILE A 50 -4.75 3.65 -3.31
N ASP A 51 -5.05 2.88 -4.36
CA ASP A 51 -6.23 3.09 -5.18
C ASP A 51 -7.49 2.54 -4.50
N ILE A 52 -7.36 1.76 -3.41
CA ILE A 52 -8.49 1.14 -2.71
C ILE A 52 -9.10 2.15 -1.73
N ARG A 53 -10.29 2.66 -2.08
CA ARG A 53 -11.06 3.60 -1.25
C ARG A 53 -11.82 2.90 -0.12
N ALA A 54 -12.47 1.78 -0.42
CA ALA A 54 -13.35 1.11 0.54
C ALA A 54 -13.52 -0.39 0.24
N ILE A 55 -13.84 -1.15 1.28
CA ILE A 55 -14.07 -2.59 1.19
C ILE A 55 -15.52 -2.89 1.58
N SER A 56 -16.31 -3.36 0.61
CA SER A 56 -17.72 -3.72 0.79
C SER A 56 -17.95 -5.22 0.66
N LYS A 57 -19.08 -5.68 1.17
CA LYS A 57 -19.56 -7.07 1.05
C LYS A 57 -20.72 -7.19 0.06
N ARG A 58 -21.30 -6.06 -0.37
CA ARG A 58 -22.48 -6.05 -1.24
C ARG A 58 -22.06 -6.27 -2.68
N ARG A 59 -22.85 -7.07 -3.40
CA ARG A 59 -22.66 -7.27 -4.84
C ARG A 59 -22.91 -5.96 -5.58
N VAL A 60 -22.07 -5.68 -6.56
CA VAL A 60 -22.23 -4.56 -7.49
C VAL A 60 -22.33 -5.16 -8.89
N SER A 61 -23.25 -4.66 -9.72
CA SER A 61 -23.52 -5.18 -11.06
C SER A 61 -22.39 -4.90 -12.05
N TRP A 62 -21.75 -3.73 -11.94
CA TRP A 62 -20.63 -3.33 -12.79
C TRP A 62 -19.32 -3.44 -12.04
N CYS A 63 -18.62 -4.57 -12.21
CA CYS A 63 -17.35 -4.82 -11.54
C CYS A 63 -16.45 -5.79 -12.30
N GLU A 64 -15.15 -5.65 -12.11
CA GLU A 64 -14.14 -6.61 -12.58
C GLU A 64 -14.20 -7.83 -11.64
N GLN A 65 -14.65 -8.98 -12.16
CA GLN A 65 -14.94 -10.17 -11.36
C GLN A 65 -13.81 -11.20 -11.45
N TRP A 66 -13.10 -11.40 -10.33
CA TRP A 66 -12.03 -12.38 -10.22
C TRP A 66 -12.47 -13.53 -9.31
N TRP A 67 -13.16 -14.51 -9.89
CA TRP A 67 -13.68 -15.66 -9.15
C TRP A 67 -12.64 -16.78 -9.03
N ASN A 68 -12.43 -17.23 -7.81
CA ASN A 68 -11.61 -18.41 -7.48
C ASN A 68 -12.49 -19.60 -7.07
N THR A 69 -13.81 -19.47 -7.15
CA THR A 69 -14.73 -20.49 -6.61
C THR A 69 -16.06 -20.46 -7.33
N ASN A 70 -16.59 -21.65 -7.64
CA ASN A 70 -17.87 -21.86 -8.33
C ASN A 70 -19.09 -21.50 -7.46
N ARG A 71 -18.90 -21.26 -6.15
CA ARG A 71 -19.93 -20.83 -5.20
C ARG A 71 -19.55 -19.53 -4.48
N PRO A 72 -19.73 -18.36 -5.12
CA PRO A 72 -19.25 -17.09 -4.58
C PRO A 72 -20.17 -16.48 -3.50
N GLN A 73 -21.42 -16.92 -3.35
CA GLN A 73 -22.46 -16.27 -2.52
C GLN A 73 -22.05 -15.84 -1.11
N GLY A 74 -21.20 -16.60 -0.41
CA GLY A 74 -20.74 -16.26 0.95
C GLY A 74 -19.36 -15.61 1.06
N ARG A 75 -18.59 -15.56 -0.04
CA ARG A 75 -17.13 -15.24 -0.01
C ARG A 75 -16.76 -13.99 -0.79
N ILE A 76 -17.75 -13.26 -1.29
CA ILE A 76 -17.54 -12.05 -2.08
C ILE A 76 -17.00 -10.92 -1.19
N LEU A 77 -15.92 -10.32 -1.66
CA LEU A 77 -15.38 -9.07 -1.15
C LEU A 77 -15.24 -8.11 -2.33
N VAL A 78 -15.80 -6.91 -2.19
CA VAL A 78 -15.78 -5.88 -3.23
C VAL A 78 -14.85 -4.78 -2.78
N LEU A 79 -13.83 -4.54 -3.58
CA LEU A 79 -12.87 -3.44 -3.41
C LEU A 79 -13.34 -2.29 -4.29
N HIS A 80 -13.57 -1.13 -3.67
CA HIS A 80 -13.91 0.09 -4.37
C HIS A 80 -12.62 0.84 -4.68
N ARG A 81 -12.43 1.19 -5.95
CA ARG A 81 -11.26 1.89 -6.45
C ARG A 81 -11.53 3.36 -6.65
N HIS A 82 -10.50 4.19 -6.54
CA HIS A 82 -10.56 5.61 -6.82
C HIS A 82 -10.51 5.88 -8.33
N THR A 83 -9.63 5.17 -9.04
CA THR A 83 -9.29 5.43 -10.44
C THR A 83 -9.73 4.30 -11.41
N GLY A 84 -9.97 4.69 -12.66
CA GLY A 84 -10.28 3.79 -13.79
C GLY A 84 -11.77 3.62 -14.11
N PHE A 85 -12.04 3.00 -15.27
CA PHE A 85 -13.39 2.71 -15.77
C PHE A 85 -14.11 1.63 -14.93
N PHE A 86 -13.37 0.67 -14.38
CA PHE A 86 -13.90 -0.36 -13.49
C PHE A 86 -13.61 -0.01 -12.03
N LYS A 87 -14.51 0.79 -11.44
CA LYS A 87 -14.40 1.28 -10.05
C LYS A 87 -14.59 0.20 -8.98
N HIS A 88 -15.02 -0.99 -9.37
CA HIS A 88 -15.33 -2.08 -8.46
C HIS A 88 -14.57 -3.33 -8.86
N PHE A 89 -13.85 -3.91 -7.91
CA PHE A 89 -13.05 -5.10 -8.11
C PHE A 89 -13.50 -6.19 -7.13
N VAL A 90 -13.97 -7.32 -7.63
CA VAL A 90 -14.56 -8.39 -6.81
C VAL A 90 -13.59 -9.55 -6.70
N VAL A 91 -13.22 -9.87 -5.46
CA VAL A 91 -12.41 -11.04 -5.12
C VAL A 91 -13.17 -12.01 -4.25
N THR A 92 -12.80 -13.29 -4.35
CA THR A 92 -13.44 -14.37 -3.58
C THR A 92 -12.42 -15.15 -2.76
N PRO A 93 -11.79 -14.52 -1.74
CA PRO A 93 -10.80 -15.17 -0.91
C PRO A 93 -11.42 -16.33 -0.12
N ARG A 94 -10.63 -17.38 0.12
CA ARG A 94 -11.05 -18.54 0.93
C ARG A 94 -11.52 -18.14 2.33
N LYS A 95 -10.78 -17.24 2.99
CA LYS A 95 -11.08 -16.72 4.34
C LYS A 95 -11.35 -15.22 4.26
N ARG A 96 -12.61 -14.83 3.99
CA ARG A 96 -12.98 -13.42 3.73
C ARG A 96 -12.60 -12.43 4.83
N TYR A 97 -12.78 -12.82 6.09
CA TYR A 97 -12.54 -11.94 7.23
C TYR A 97 -11.06 -11.73 7.48
N VAL A 98 -10.30 -12.83 7.52
CA VAL A 98 -8.84 -12.80 7.63
C VAL A 98 -8.27 -11.94 6.50
N PHE A 99 -8.66 -12.22 5.26
CA PHE A 99 -8.19 -11.47 4.11
C PHE A 99 -8.52 -9.97 4.21
N LYS A 100 -9.76 -9.60 4.59
CA LYS A 100 -10.14 -8.21 4.81
C LYS A 100 -9.26 -7.55 5.88
N THR A 101 -9.05 -8.20 7.02
CA THR A 101 -8.22 -7.65 8.10
C THR A 101 -6.76 -7.46 7.67
N HIS A 102 -6.19 -8.43 6.93
CA HIS A 102 -4.85 -8.29 6.37
C HIS A 102 -4.76 -7.13 5.37
N LEU A 103 -5.76 -6.99 4.51
CA LEU A 103 -5.81 -5.92 3.52
C LEU A 103 -5.93 -4.55 4.18
N GLU A 104 -6.82 -4.41 5.17
CA GLU A 104 -6.97 -3.17 5.95
C GLU A 104 -5.69 -2.82 6.72
N ARG A 105 -4.97 -3.83 7.23
CA ARG A 105 -3.67 -3.62 7.87
C ARG A 105 -2.64 -3.13 6.86
N ALA A 106 -2.54 -3.75 5.69
CA ALA A 106 -1.59 -3.36 4.65
C ALA A 106 -1.85 -1.93 4.15
N ILE A 107 -3.12 -1.56 3.92
CA ILE A 107 -3.51 -0.20 3.52
C ILE A 107 -3.08 0.81 4.59
N ARG A 108 -3.35 0.55 5.87
CA ARG A 108 -2.93 1.43 6.96
C ARG A 108 -1.40 1.60 7.04
N GLN A 109 -0.66 0.52 6.86
CA GLN A 109 0.80 0.56 6.86
C GLN A 109 1.34 1.38 5.69
N LEU A 110 0.75 1.24 4.51
CA LEU A 110 1.12 2.03 3.34
C LEU A 110 0.87 3.53 3.57
N HIS A 111 -0.30 3.91 4.11
CA HIS A 111 -0.56 5.31 4.43
C HIS A 111 0.39 5.88 5.49
N ALA A 112 0.73 5.10 6.52
CA ALA A 112 1.71 5.53 7.53
C ALA A 112 3.11 5.74 6.92
N ALA A 113 3.55 4.82 6.05
CA ALA A 113 4.84 4.93 5.37
C ALA A 113 4.89 6.15 4.42
N GLN A 114 3.78 6.47 3.75
CA GLN A 114 3.71 7.66 2.89
C GLN A 114 3.79 8.96 3.69
N TYR A 115 3.15 9.00 4.85
CA TYR A 115 3.21 10.16 5.74
C TYR A 115 4.63 10.39 6.28
N GLN A 116 5.32 9.33 6.69
CA GLN A 116 6.72 9.41 7.12
C GLN A 116 7.64 9.89 6.00
N ALA A 117 7.44 9.39 4.77
CA ALA A 117 8.25 9.80 3.62
C ALA A 117 8.04 11.28 3.25
N SER A 118 6.84 11.84 3.46
CA SER A 118 6.61 13.28 3.25
C SER A 118 7.27 14.15 4.33
N GLU A 119 7.25 13.73 5.60
CA GLU A 119 7.90 14.50 6.68
C GLU A 119 9.42 14.54 6.52
N GLU A 120 10.04 13.43 6.11
CA GLU A 120 11.49 13.36 5.90
C GLU A 120 11.95 14.23 4.70
N PHE A 121 11.10 14.36 3.68
CA PHE A 121 11.35 15.25 2.54
C PHE A 121 11.27 16.73 2.94
N ASP A 122 10.22 17.12 3.67
CA ASP A 122 10.04 18.50 4.13
C ASP A 122 11.17 18.95 5.09
N GLU A 123 11.69 18.05 5.92
CA GLU A 123 12.80 18.34 6.84
C GLU A 123 14.16 18.45 6.11
N SER A 124 14.37 17.66 5.05
CA SER A 124 15.57 17.77 4.19
C SER A 124 15.62 19.11 3.46
N ASP A 125 14.49 19.54 2.87
CA ASP A 125 14.40 20.84 2.17
C ASP A 125 14.62 22.02 3.14
N ALA A 126 14.08 21.94 4.35
CA ALA A 126 14.28 22.97 5.39
C ALA A 126 15.74 23.03 5.88
N ALA A 127 16.40 21.88 6.02
CA ALA A 127 17.81 21.79 6.41
C ALA A 127 18.74 22.33 5.30
N GLU A 128 18.43 22.07 4.03
CA GLU A 128 19.19 22.57 2.89
C GLU A 128 19.03 24.09 2.73
N GLN A 129 17.82 24.64 2.94
CA GLN A 129 17.58 26.08 2.94
C GLN A 129 18.32 26.80 4.07
N THR A 130 18.32 26.24 5.29
CA THR A 130 19.06 26.83 6.43
C THR A 130 20.58 26.72 6.30
N ALA A 131 21.08 25.69 5.60
CA ALA A 131 22.50 25.58 5.27
C ALA A 131 22.92 26.61 4.21
N GLY A 132 22.13 26.76 3.14
CA GLY A 132 22.37 27.77 2.09
C GLY A 132 22.34 29.20 2.64
N GLU A 133 21.35 29.53 3.48
CA GLU A 133 21.23 30.87 4.07
C GLU A 133 22.38 31.20 5.03
N ARG A 134 22.93 30.20 5.73
CA ARG A 134 24.15 30.37 6.54
C ARG A 134 25.39 30.61 5.68
N GLU A 135 25.54 29.90 4.57
CA GLU A 135 26.67 30.12 3.66
C GLU A 135 26.62 31.50 2.99
N ASP A 136 25.42 31.96 2.63
CA ASP A 136 25.22 33.29 2.06
C ASP A 136 25.42 34.41 3.09
N ALA A 137 24.98 34.23 4.35
CA ALA A 137 25.27 35.15 5.45
C ALA A 137 26.78 35.24 5.77
N VAL A 138 27.49 34.11 5.72
CA VAL A 138 28.95 34.06 5.89
C VAL A 138 29.67 34.74 4.72
N ARG A 139 29.17 34.58 3.49
CA ARG A 139 29.72 35.23 2.28
C ARG A 139 29.44 36.73 2.23
N ALA A 140 28.30 37.19 2.79
CA ALA A 140 27.93 38.61 2.88
C ALA A 140 28.74 39.39 3.93
N GLY A 141 29.53 38.71 4.78
CA GLY A 141 30.37 39.38 5.79
C GLY A 141 29.59 39.92 6.99
N GLU A 142 28.32 39.55 7.14
CA GLU A 142 27.51 39.83 8.32
C GLU A 142 27.87 38.85 9.45
N LEU A 143 29.07 39.03 10.00
CA LEU A 143 29.35 38.57 11.36
C LEU A 143 28.50 39.41 12.31
N PRO A 144 27.63 38.82 13.15
CA PRO A 144 27.27 39.50 14.38
C PRO A 144 28.56 39.68 15.16
N SER A 145 29.04 40.93 15.20
CA SER A 145 30.07 41.40 16.13
C SER A 145 29.71 40.86 17.50
N ALA A 146 30.41 39.81 17.92
CA ALA A 146 30.46 39.35 19.30
C ALA A 146 31.07 40.49 20.12
N THR A 147 30.21 41.43 20.47
CA THR A 147 30.52 42.53 21.37
C THR A 147 30.65 41.93 22.76
N MET A 148 31.88 42.02 23.25
CA MET A 148 32.27 42.09 24.65
C MET A 148 31.93 40.91 25.56
N ALA A 149 32.97 40.09 25.75
CA ALA A 149 33.31 39.66 27.10
C ALA A 149 33.48 40.87 28.05
N PRO A 150 33.03 40.77 29.31
CA PRO A 150 33.71 41.40 30.42
C PRO A 150 34.53 40.37 31.19
N ARG A 151 35.79 40.77 31.41
CA ARG A 151 36.78 40.18 32.31
C ARG A 151 36.27 39.90 33.71
N GLU A 152 36.78 38.79 34.26
CA GLU A 152 37.46 38.62 35.57
C GLU A 152 36.74 39.07 36.87
N ASN A 153 37.04 38.34 37.97
CA ASN A 153 36.60 38.52 39.37
C ASN A 153 35.19 37.95 39.70
N GLU A 154 34.95 37.09 40.70
CA GLU A 154 35.63 36.84 41.97
C GLU A 154 35.47 35.38 42.42
N LEU A 155 36.55 34.79 42.94
CA LEU A 155 36.53 33.64 43.84
C LEU A 155 36.62 34.19 45.27
N PRO A 156 35.64 33.94 46.16
CA PRO A 156 35.90 33.91 47.59
C PRO A 156 35.90 32.47 48.12
N ARG A 157 37.12 32.13 48.51
CA ARG A 157 37.59 31.19 49.52
C ARG A 157 36.70 31.10 50.79
N ALA A 158 36.57 29.87 51.33
CA ALA A 158 36.14 29.49 52.69
C ALA A 158 34.67 29.82 53.04
N GLU A 159 33.90 29.02 53.80
CA GLU A 159 34.14 28.36 55.09
C GLU A 159 33.27 27.06 55.14
N ALA A 160 33.70 25.88 55.59
CA ALA A 160 34.06 25.44 56.94
C ALA A 160 32.92 25.57 57.99
N GLY A 161 32.39 24.41 58.44
CA GLY A 161 31.57 24.23 59.65
C GLY A 161 30.07 24.08 59.37
N ALA A 162 29.30 23.18 59.99
CA ALA A 162 29.55 22.10 60.95
C ALA A 162 28.37 21.11 60.83
#